data_AF-A0A674BTZ7-F1
#
_entry.id   AF-A0A674BTZ7-F1
#
_cell.length_a   1.000
_cell.length_b   1.000
_cell.length_c   1.000
_cell.angle_alpha   90.00
_cell.angle_beta   90.00
_cell.angle_gamma   90.00
#
_symmetry.space_group_name_H-M   'P 1'
#
loop_
_entity.id
_entity.type
_entity.pdbx_description
1 polymer ?
#
loop_
_entity_poly.entity_id
_entity_poly.type
_entity_poly.pdbx_seq_one_letter_code
_entity_poly.pdbx_strand_id
1 'polypeptide(L)' 'MQSEEGTEWLLELLMEVQLQQYLLRIRDDLNVTLISHFDYVKNEDLEKIGMGRPAAHSTWSPQSKRLVFWAG' A
#
# COMPACT_ATOMS: atom_id res chain seq x y z
N MET A 1 -21.67 10.70 1.91
CA MET A 1 -20.59 9.89 2.50
C MET A 1 -19.91 9.11 1.39
N GLN A 2 -19.39 9.82 0.39
CA GLN A 2 -18.54 9.19 -0.62
C GLN A 2 -17.12 9.14 -0.04
N SER A 3 -16.34 8.12 -0.38
CA SER A 3 -14.86 8.07 -0.28
C SER A 3 -14.22 7.22 0.83
N GLU A 4 -14.80 6.09 1.22
CA GLU A 4 -14.06 5.08 2.02
C GLU A 4 -14.08 3.68 1.36
N GLU A 5 -15.17 3.31 0.68
CA GLU A 5 -15.34 2.01 0.01
C GLU A 5 -14.25 1.63 -1.01
N GLY A 6 -13.64 2.61 -1.68
CA GLY A 6 -12.63 2.35 -2.72
C GLY A 6 -11.24 1.96 -2.19
N THR A 7 -10.96 2.26 -0.91
CA THR A 7 -9.63 2.11 -0.30
C THR A 7 -9.57 1.13 0.86
N GLU A 8 -10.70 0.52 1.26
CA GLU A 8 -10.74 -0.51 2.32
C GLU A 8 -9.79 -1.68 2.03
N TRP A 9 -9.76 -2.15 0.77
CA TRP A 9 -8.84 -3.22 0.36
C TRP A 9 -7.37 -2.84 0.55
N LEU A 10 -7.02 -1.56 0.38
CA LEU A 10 -5.66 -1.05 0.56
C LEU A 10 -5.33 -0.94 2.05
N LEU A 11 -6.28 -0.53 2.88
CA LEU A 11 -6.11 -0.48 4.34
C LEU A 11 -5.85 -1.88 4.90
N GLU A 12 -6.70 -2.86 4.56
CA GLU A 12 -6.55 -4.26 4.98
C GLU A 12 -5.17 -4.80 4.61
N LEU A 13 -4.76 -4.55 3.36
CA LEU A 13 -3.46 -4.94 2.83
C LEU A 13 -2.29 -4.31 3.60
N LEU A 14 -2.36 -3.00 3.85
CA LEU A 14 -1.34 -2.30 4.63
C LEU A 14 -1.35 -2.73 6.11
N MET A 15 -2.49 -3.11 6.66
CA MET A 15 -2.59 -3.61 8.03
C MET A 15 -1.86 -4.95 8.20
N GLU A 16 -1.95 -5.86 7.22
CA GLU A 16 -1.22 -7.14 7.25
C GLU A 16 0.29 -6.96 7.41
N VAL A 17 0.86 -5.94 6.77
CA VAL A 17 2.30 -5.61 6.79
C VAL A 17 2.65 -4.50 7.78
N GLN A 18 1.70 -4.07 8.62
CA GLN A 18 1.84 -2.97 9.57
C GLN A 18 2.30 -1.64 8.94
N LEU A 19 1.88 -1.38 7.70
CA LEU A 19 2.12 -0.16 6.94
C LEU A 19 0.89 0.75 6.83
N GLN A 20 -0.15 0.53 7.66
CA GLN A 20 -1.39 1.33 7.65
C GLN A 20 -1.15 2.85 7.80
N GLN A 21 -0.04 3.27 8.43
CA GLN A 21 0.35 4.69 8.47
C GLN A 21 0.62 5.32 7.09
N TYR A 22 0.93 4.50 6.07
CA TYR A 22 1.17 4.95 4.70
C TYR A 22 -0.12 5.03 3.88
N LEU A 23 -1.28 4.60 4.39
CA LEU A 23 -2.56 4.68 3.66
C LEU A 23 -2.84 6.11 3.21
N LEU A 24 -2.68 7.07 4.11
CA LEU A 24 -2.88 8.48 3.80
C LEU A 24 -1.90 8.95 2.74
N ARG A 25 -0.62 8.57 2.81
CA ARG A 25 0.37 8.93 1.79
C ARG A 25 0.04 8.32 0.43
N ILE A 26 -0.31 7.04 0.36
CA ILE A 26 -0.69 6.39 -0.91
C ILE A 26 -1.97 7.01 -1.49
N ARG A 27 -2.90 7.47 -0.64
CA ARG A 27 -4.11 8.15 -1.10
C ARG A 27 -3.86 9.60 -1.53
N ASP A 28 -3.02 10.33 -0.80
CA ASP A 28 -2.83 11.78 -0.97
C ASP A 28 -1.71 12.10 -1.97
N ASP A 29 -0.57 11.38 -1.91
CA ASP A 29 0.54 11.53 -2.85
C ASP A 29 0.35 10.69 -4.12
N LEU A 30 -0.21 9.47 -4.01
CA LEU A 30 -0.35 8.54 -5.16
C LEU A 30 -1.77 8.46 -5.72
N ASN A 31 -2.75 9.17 -5.11
CA ASN A 31 -4.15 9.20 -5.54
C ASN A 31 -4.77 7.82 -5.78
N VAL A 32 -4.33 6.79 -5.05
CA VAL A 32 -4.87 5.43 -5.19
C VAL A 32 -6.23 5.35 -4.52
N THR A 33 -7.29 5.46 -5.32
CA THR A 33 -8.68 5.37 -4.89
C THR A 33 -9.37 4.06 -5.27
N LEU A 34 -8.74 3.27 -6.13
CA LEU A 34 -9.25 2.02 -6.69
C LEU A 34 -8.09 1.04 -6.86
N ILE A 35 -8.40 -0.25 -6.89
CA ILE A 35 -7.39 -1.31 -7.13
C ILE A 35 -6.67 -1.13 -8.46
N SER A 36 -7.33 -0.59 -9.49
CA SER A 36 -6.72 -0.33 -10.78
C SER A 36 -5.63 0.75 -10.73
N HIS A 37 -5.76 1.77 -9.87
CA HIS A 37 -4.70 2.77 -9.69
C HIS A 37 -3.45 2.14 -9.06
N PHE A 38 -3.63 1.13 -8.23
CA PHE A 38 -2.51 0.42 -7.60
C PHE A 38 -1.63 -0.34 -8.58
N ASP A 39 -2.19 -0.84 -9.70
CA ASP A 39 -1.38 -1.46 -10.77
C ASP A 39 -0.47 -0.45 -11.49
N TYR A 40 -0.77 0.85 -11.42
CA TYR A 40 0.06 1.92 -11.99
C TYR A 40 1.10 2.47 -11.02
N VAL A 41 0.97 2.19 -9.71
CA VAL A 41 1.95 2.62 -8.72
C VAL A 41 3.27 1.94 -9.02
N LYS A 42 4.36 2.73 -9.11
CA LYS A 42 5.72 2.24 -9.32
C LYS A 42 6.51 2.19 -8.01
N ASN A 43 7.66 1.52 -8.05
CA ASN A 43 8.61 1.50 -6.94
C ASN A 43 9.01 2.94 -6.53
N GLU A 44 9.35 3.78 -7.52
CA GLU A 44 9.73 5.19 -7.33
C GLU A 44 8.69 6.01 -6.56
N ASP A 45 7.41 5.70 -6.75
CA ASP A 45 6.29 6.39 -6.12
C ASP A 45 6.13 5.99 -4.65
N LEU A 46 6.38 4.71 -4.33
CA LEU A 46 6.42 4.20 -2.96
C LEU A 46 7.66 4.73 -2.22
N GLU A 47 8.80 4.85 -2.90
CA GLU A 47 10.02 5.45 -2.35
C GLU A 47 9.82 6.94 -2.02
N LYS A 48 9.15 7.70 -2.89
CA LYS A 48 8.83 9.13 -2.65
C LYS A 48 8.05 9.35 -1.36
N ILE A 49 7.09 8.47 -1.06
CA ILE A 49 6.32 8.55 0.18
C ILE A 49 7.06 7.99 1.40
N GLY A 50 8.29 7.50 1.21
CA GLY A 50 9.16 6.98 2.25
C GLY A 50 8.78 5.58 2.72
N MET A 51 8.11 4.77 1.89
CA MET A 51 7.77 3.40 2.27
C MET A 51 9.04 2.56 2.34
N GLY A 52 9.48 2.24 3.56
CA GLY A 52 10.65 1.40 3.82
C GLY A 52 10.27 -0.04 4.13
N ARG A 53 11.24 -0.95 3.96
CA ARG A 53 11.11 -2.41 4.14
C ARG A 53 10.51 -2.79 5.51
N PRO A 54 9.25 -3.26 5.58
CA PRO A 54 8.73 -3.83 6.82
C PRO A 54 9.40 -5.17 7.15
N ALA A 55 9.37 -5.57 8.42
CA ALA A 55 9.95 -6.82 8.89
C ALA A 55 9.22 -8.02 8.27
N ALA A 56 9.93 -8.81 7.45
CA ALA A 56 9.32 -9.90 6.67
C ALA A 56 8.60 -10.94 7.55
N HIS A 57 7.31 -11.18 7.28
CA HIS A 57 6.54 -12.25 7.93
C HIS A 57 6.10 -13.31 6.91
N SER A 58 6.32 -14.58 7.22
CA SER A 58 6.08 -15.70 6.27
C SER A 58 4.60 -15.88 5.93
N THR A 59 3.68 -15.46 6.81
CA THR A 59 2.23 -15.67 6.70
C THR A 59 1.48 -14.62 5.86
N TRP A 60 2.19 -13.67 5.24
CA TRP A 60 1.52 -12.61 4.48
C TRP A 60 0.88 -13.10 3.19
N SER A 61 -0.22 -12.43 2.82
CA SER A 61 -0.88 -12.60 1.53
C SER A 61 0.07 -12.28 0.36
N PRO A 62 -0.19 -12.81 -0.85
CA PRO A 62 0.60 -12.49 -2.04
C PRO A 62 0.70 -10.99 -2.34
N GLN A 63 -0.39 -10.24 -2.12
CA GLN A 63 -0.46 -8.81 -2.31
C GLN A 63 0.42 -8.07 -1.30
N SER A 64 0.40 -8.52 -0.03
CA SER A 64 1.23 -7.97 1.04
C SER A 64 2.71 -8.21 0.76
N LYS A 65 3.07 -9.43 0.35
CA LYS A 65 4.42 -9.78 -0.10
C LYS A 65 4.87 -8.92 -1.27
N ARG A 66 3.97 -8.61 -2.21
CA ARG A 66 4.25 -7.67 -3.31
C ARG A 66 4.60 -6.30 -2.74
N LEU A 67 3.80 -5.69 -1.87
CA LEU A 67 4.14 -4.41 -1.24
C LEU A 67 5.51 -4.41 -0.55
N VAL A 68 5.80 -5.44 0.23
CA VAL A 68 7.08 -5.53 0.97
C VAL A 68 8.26 -5.74 0.03
N PHE A 69 8.06 -6.48 -1.06
CA PHE A 69 9.06 -6.65 -2.11
C PHE A 69 9.35 -5.33 -2.82
N TRP A 70 8.36 -4.45 -2.94
CA TRP A 70 8.53 -3.14 -3.57
C TRP A 70 9.20 -2.13 -2.61
N ALA A 71 9.11 -2.34 -1.30
CA ALA A 71 9.77 -1.50 -0.30
C ALA A 71 11.25 -1.87 -0.04
N GLY A 72 11.86 -2.74 -0.85
CA GLY A 72 13.19 -3.29 -0.63
C GLY A 72 14.07 -3.31 -1.87
#